data_AF-A0A5A9YSG9-F1
#
_entry.id   AF-A0A5A9YSG9-F1
#
_cell.length_a   1.000
_cell.length_b   1.000
_cell.length_c   1.000
_cell.angle_alpha   90.00
_cell.angle_beta   90.00
_cell.angle_gamma   90.00
#
_symmetry.space_group_name_H-M   'P 1'
#
loop_
_entity.id
_entity.type
_entity.pdbx_description
1 polymer ?
#
loop_
_entity_poly.entity_id
_entity_poly.type
_entity_poly.pdbx_seq_one_letter_code
_entity_poly.pdbx_strand_id
1 'polypeptide(L)'
;MAQRLAESLGAKLVVVPTSWPNLMRDFADDRFDIAMSGISINLERQRQAYFSIPYLRDGKTPITLCSEEARFQTLEQIDQPGVTAIVNPGGTNEKFARANLKKARILVHPDNVTIFQQIVDGKADL
;
A
#
# COMPACT_ATOMS: atom_id res chain seq x y z
N MET A 1 9.69 -11.97 10.16
CA MET A 1 8.52 -12.54 10.88
C MET A 1 8.15 -13.92 10.34
N ALA A 2 7.87 -14.07 9.04
CA ALA A 2 7.51 -15.37 8.43
C ALA A 2 8.52 -16.50 8.73
N GLN A 3 9.83 -16.23 8.61
CA GLN A 3 10.89 -17.19 8.94
C GLN A 3 10.75 -17.75 10.37
N ARG A 4 10.56 -16.88 11.37
CA ARG A 4 10.40 -17.27 12.78
C ARG A 4 9.11 -18.05 13.03
N LEU A 5 8.03 -17.73 12.30
CA LEU A 5 6.78 -18.48 12.39
C LEU A 5 6.97 -19.91 11.86
N ALA A 6 7.62 -20.06 10.69
CA ALA A 6 7.93 -21.36 10.12
C ALA A 6 8.81 -22.21 11.06
N GLU A 7 9.87 -21.61 11.62
CA GLU A 7 10.74 -22.25 12.62
C GLU A 7 9.95 -22.72 13.85
N SER A 8 9.06 -21.88 14.39
CA SER A 8 8.23 -22.23 15.54
C SER A 8 7.25 -23.37 15.26
N LEU A 9 6.84 -23.55 14.00
CA LEU A 9 5.95 -24.63 13.57
C LEU A 9 6.72 -25.91 13.16
N GLY A 10 8.06 -25.87 13.16
CA GLY A 10 8.88 -26.95 12.61
C GLY A 10 8.70 -27.13 11.09
N ALA A 11 8.28 -26.08 10.38
CA ALA A 11 7.97 -26.10 8.95
C ALA A 11 9.07 -25.41 8.12
N LYS A 12 9.13 -25.73 6.82
CA LYS A 12 9.98 -25.03 5.85
C LYS A 12 9.23 -23.83 5.27
N LEU A 13 9.83 -22.65 5.32
CA LEU A 13 9.29 -21.47 4.64
C LEU A 13 9.37 -21.63 3.12
N VAL A 14 8.23 -21.47 2.45
CA VAL A 14 8.13 -21.32 0.99
C VAL A 14 7.56 -19.94 0.70
N VAL A 15 8.31 -19.12 -0.03
CA VAL A 15 7.87 -17.77 -0.40
C VAL A 15 7.16 -17.83 -1.74
N VAL A 16 5.87 -17.49 -1.75
CA VAL A 16 5.04 -17.46 -2.97
C VAL A 16 4.78 -16.01 -3.37
N PRO A 17 5.16 -15.58 -4.59
CA PRO A 17 4.92 -14.21 -5.04
C PRO A 17 3.43 -13.96 -5.39
N THR A 18 2.95 -12.79 -4.99
CA THR A 18 1.61 -12.23 -5.28
C THR A 18 1.70 -10.70 -5.45
N SER A 19 0.58 -10.04 -5.74
CA SER A 19 0.45 -8.58 -5.92
C SER A 19 -0.80 -8.05 -5.23
N TRP A 20 -0.87 -6.74 -4.96
CA TRP A 20 -2.07 -6.15 -4.32
C TRP A 20 -3.38 -6.43 -5.05
N PRO A 21 -3.46 -6.30 -6.40
CA PRO A 21 -4.67 -6.64 -7.14
C PRO A 21 -5.04 -8.12 -7.06
N ASN A 22 -4.05 -9.02 -6.95
CA ASN A 22 -4.27 -10.47 -7.00
C ASN A 22 -4.38 -11.10 -5.60
N LEU A 23 -3.99 -10.40 -4.53
CA LEU A 23 -3.82 -10.96 -3.19
C LEU A 23 -4.98 -11.82 -2.72
N MET A 24 -6.21 -11.31 -2.82
CA MET A 24 -7.39 -12.02 -2.32
C MET A 24 -7.77 -13.22 -3.19
N ARG A 25 -7.56 -13.09 -4.51
CA ARG A 25 -7.78 -14.19 -5.44
C ARG A 25 -6.75 -15.29 -5.22
N ASP A 26 -5.47 -14.94 -5.15
CA ASP A 26 -4.39 -15.90 -4.94
C ASP A 26 -4.54 -16.66 -3.62
N PHE A 27 -5.04 -15.98 -2.58
CA PHE A 27 -5.37 -16.63 -1.31
C PHE A 27 -6.57 -17.58 -1.43
N ALA A 28 -7.64 -17.16 -2.13
CA ALA A 28 -8.81 -18.01 -2.35
C ALA A 28 -8.51 -19.24 -3.24
N ASP A 29 -7.55 -19.10 -4.16
CA ASP A 29 -7.05 -20.15 -5.05
C ASP A 29 -6.02 -21.08 -4.36
N ASP A 30 -5.89 -21.01 -3.02
CA ASP A 30 -5.03 -21.85 -2.18
C ASP A 30 -3.54 -21.81 -2.58
N ARG A 31 -3.06 -20.66 -3.08
CA ARG A 31 -1.66 -20.52 -3.53
C ARG A 31 -0.67 -20.40 -2.36
N PHE A 32 -1.12 -20.04 -1.17
CA PHE A 32 -0.30 -19.90 0.04
C PHE A 32 -1.16 -20.00 1.32
N ASP A 33 -0.57 -20.48 2.42
CA ASP A 33 -1.29 -20.69 3.69
C ASP A 33 -1.56 -19.40 4.47
N ILE A 34 -0.66 -18.41 4.35
CA ILE A 34 -0.74 -17.14 5.06
C ILE A 34 -0.10 -16.01 4.26
N ALA A 35 -0.77 -14.85 4.21
CA ALA A 35 -0.20 -13.65 3.63
C ALA A 35 0.46 -12.77 4.71
N MET A 36 1.77 -12.52 4.56
CA MET A 36 2.57 -11.73 5.53
C MET A 36 3.36 -10.62 4.82
N SER A 37 2.74 -9.44 4.65
CA SER A 37 3.38 -8.30 3.96
C SER A 37 2.79 -6.93 4.35
N GLY A 38 2.62 -6.67 5.66
CA GLY A 38 2.05 -5.39 6.13
C GLY A 38 0.61 -5.15 5.66
N ILE A 39 -0.21 -6.19 5.64
CA ILE A 39 -1.56 -6.16 5.08
C ILE A 39 -2.51 -5.49 6.06
N SER A 40 -2.99 -4.29 5.74
CA SER A 40 -4.00 -3.62 6.56
C SER A 40 -5.30 -4.42 6.65
N ILE A 41 -5.84 -4.54 7.86
CA ILE A 41 -7.16 -5.09 8.14
C ILE A 41 -8.22 -4.13 7.58
N ASN A 42 -9.15 -4.64 6.79
CA ASN A 42 -10.33 -3.89 6.35
C ASN A 42 -11.50 -4.85 6.11
N LEU A 43 -12.72 -4.29 6.08
CA LEU A 43 -13.96 -5.07 5.97
C LEU A 43 -14.04 -5.91 4.69
N GLU A 44 -13.50 -5.40 3.58
CA GLU A 44 -13.53 -6.08 2.29
C GLU A 44 -12.70 -7.38 2.30
N ARG A 45 -11.54 -7.35 2.96
CA ARG A 45 -10.69 -8.53 3.17
C ARG A 45 -11.25 -9.46 4.22
N GLN A 46 -11.81 -8.93 5.32
CA GLN A 46 -12.41 -9.73 6.39
C GLN A 46 -13.62 -10.56 5.93
N ARG A 47 -14.27 -10.17 4.84
CA ARG A 47 -15.34 -10.98 4.22
C ARG A 47 -14.82 -12.25 3.54
N GLN A 48 -13.52 -12.33 3.25
CA GLN A 48 -12.91 -13.38 2.44
C GLN A 48 -11.78 -14.12 3.18
N ALA A 49 -11.24 -13.54 4.26
CA ALA A 49 -10.12 -14.08 5.01
C ALA A 49 -10.20 -13.72 6.50
N TYR A 50 -9.63 -14.58 7.35
CA TYR A 50 -9.38 -14.27 8.74
C TYR A 50 -8.06 -13.50 8.91
N PHE A 51 -8.00 -12.68 9.95
CA PHE A 51 -6.78 -11.97 10.35
C PHE A 51 -6.32 -12.47 11.71
N SER A 52 -5.01 -12.45 11.94
CA SER A 52 -4.44 -12.58 13.27
C SER A 52 -4.84 -11.40 14.15
N ILE A 53 -4.47 -11.47 15.44
CA ILE A 53 -4.37 -10.25 16.24
C ILE A 53 -3.44 -9.23 15.53
N PRO A 54 -3.76 -7.93 15.55
CA PRO A 54 -2.92 -6.92 14.93
C PRO A 54 -1.59 -6.81 15.68
N TYR A 55 -0.49 -6.76 14.92
CA TYR A 55 0.86 -6.60 15.49
C TYR A 55 1.43 -5.19 15.32
N LEU A 56 0.77 -4.34 14.53
CA LEU A 56 1.18 -2.96 14.24
C LEU A 56 -0.05 -2.08 14.00
N ARG A 57 -0.03 -0.85 14.51
CA ARG A 57 -0.97 0.21 14.13
C ARG A 57 -0.25 1.19 13.21
N ASP A 58 -0.85 1.48 12.07
CA ASP A 58 -0.25 2.28 11.00
C ASP A 58 -1.30 3.22 10.38
N GLY A 59 -0.86 4.17 9.54
CA GLY A 59 -1.68 5.19 8.90
C GLY A 59 -1.28 5.49 7.45
N LYS A 60 -1.75 6.63 6.94
CA LYS A 60 -1.35 7.18 5.65
C LYS A 60 -0.71 8.53 5.88
N THR A 61 0.49 8.71 5.33
CA THR A 61 1.29 9.92 5.44
C THR A 61 1.86 10.24 4.07
N PRO A 62 1.80 11.51 3.62
CA PRO A 62 2.42 11.91 2.36
C PRO A 62 3.95 11.82 2.45
N ILE A 63 4.57 11.52 1.32
CA ILE A 63 6.02 11.60 1.14
C ILE A 63 6.28 12.53 -0.04
N THR A 64 7.27 13.40 0.07
CA THR A 64 7.60 14.37 -0.99
C THR A 64 9.09 14.69 -0.93
N LEU A 65 9.57 15.56 -1.82
CA LEU A 65 10.93 16.10 -1.74
C LEU A 65 11.11 16.93 -0.47
N CYS A 66 12.29 16.89 0.15
CA CYS A 66 12.57 17.69 1.35
C CYS A 66 12.32 19.19 1.14
N SER A 67 12.54 19.70 -0.08
CA SER A 67 12.27 21.11 -0.43
C SER A 67 10.79 21.45 -0.46
N GLU A 68 9.90 20.47 -0.63
CA GLU A 68 8.46 20.63 -0.76
C GLU A 68 7.68 20.22 0.51
N GLU A 69 8.39 19.81 1.58
CA GLU A 69 7.78 19.31 2.82
C GLU A 69 6.68 20.24 3.34
N ALA A 70 6.97 21.53 3.47
CA ALA A 70 6.02 22.52 3.99
C ALA A 70 4.76 22.69 3.12
N ARG A 71 4.79 22.24 1.86
CA ARG A 71 3.70 22.40 0.89
C ARG A 71 2.61 21.34 1.01
N PHE A 72 2.89 20.19 1.65
CA PHE A 72 1.99 19.02 1.65
C PHE A 72 1.70 18.48 3.06
N GLN A 73 1.41 19.38 4.01
CA GLN A 73 1.18 19.01 5.42
C GLN A 73 -0.27 18.59 5.73
N THR A 74 -1.23 18.98 4.88
CA THR A 74 -2.66 18.75 5.09
C THR A 74 -3.35 18.27 3.81
N LEU A 75 -4.50 17.60 3.93
CA LEU A 75 -5.27 17.18 2.77
C LEU A 75 -5.73 18.37 1.92
N GLU A 76 -6.04 19.50 2.54
CA GLU A 76 -6.45 20.72 1.86
C GLU A 76 -5.31 21.32 1.03
N GLN A 77 -4.08 21.22 1.49
CA GLN A 77 -2.90 21.66 0.73
C GLN A 77 -2.55 20.69 -0.41
N ILE A 78 -2.74 19.39 -0.18
CA ILE A 78 -2.50 18.35 -1.19
C ILE A 78 -3.56 18.39 -2.29
N ASP A 79 -4.84 18.54 -1.92
CA ASP A 79 -5.96 18.47 -2.86
C ASP A 79 -6.18 19.79 -3.60
N GLN A 80 -5.18 20.17 -4.39
CA GLN A 80 -5.19 21.39 -5.18
C GLN A 80 -5.00 21.08 -6.68
N PRO A 81 -5.63 21.87 -7.58
CA PRO A 81 -5.32 21.80 -8.99
C PRO A 81 -3.81 21.99 -9.23
N GLY A 82 -3.23 21.18 -10.11
CA GLY A 82 -1.80 21.22 -10.42
C GLY A 82 -0.92 20.32 -9.54
N VAL A 83 -1.44 19.77 -8.44
CA VAL A 83 -0.75 18.74 -7.65
C VAL A 83 -0.99 17.35 -8.26
N THR A 84 0.05 16.55 -8.37
CA THR A 84 0.03 15.15 -8.79
C THR A 84 0.40 14.25 -7.62
N ALA A 85 -0.59 13.52 -7.09
CA ALA A 85 -0.37 12.45 -6.12
C ALA A 85 -0.17 11.10 -6.84
N ILE A 86 0.91 10.40 -6.55
CA ILE A 86 1.23 9.08 -7.10
C ILE A 86 0.86 7.96 -6.14
N VAL A 87 0.23 6.91 -6.66
CA VAL A 87 -0.21 5.75 -5.86
C VAL A 87 0.02 4.44 -6.60
N ASN A 88 0.22 3.37 -5.83
CA ASN A 88 0.23 2.02 -6.37
C ASN A 88 -1.19 1.43 -6.50
N PRO A 89 -1.45 0.57 -7.51
CA PRO A 89 -2.79 0.08 -7.79
C PRO A 89 -3.30 -0.95 -6.78
N GLY A 90 -4.63 -1.01 -6.62
CA GLY A 90 -5.37 -2.09 -5.95
C GLY A 90 -5.25 -2.14 -4.43
N GLY A 91 -4.43 -1.26 -3.84
CA GLY A 91 -4.19 -1.18 -2.41
C GLY A 91 -5.01 -0.12 -1.69
N THR A 92 -4.77 0.00 -0.38
CA THR A 92 -5.39 1.03 0.45
C THR A 92 -4.90 2.44 0.13
N ASN A 93 -3.74 2.59 -0.51
CA ASN A 93 -3.20 3.89 -0.97
C ASN A 93 -4.08 4.51 -2.06
N GLU A 94 -4.34 3.76 -3.14
CA GLU A 94 -5.22 4.23 -4.22
C GLU A 94 -6.64 4.52 -3.70
N LYS A 95 -7.19 3.63 -2.88
CA LYS A 95 -8.52 3.83 -2.27
C LYS A 95 -8.58 5.10 -1.42
N PHE A 96 -7.54 5.36 -0.62
CA PHE A 96 -7.42 6.57 0.18
C PHE A 96 -7.33 7.83 -0.69
N ALA A 97 -6.44 7.83 -1.70
CA ALA A 97 -6.27 8.98 -2.59
C ALA A 97 -7.57 9.29 -3.34
N ARG A 98 -8.23 8.31 -3.95
CA ARG A 98 -9.51 8.51 -4.65
C ARG A 98 -10.64 8.98 -3.73
N ALA A 99 -10.63 8.55 -2.47
CA ALA A 99 -11.63 8.97 -1.49
C ALA A 99 -11.45 10.42 -1.04
N ASN A 100 -10.21 10.90 -0.90
CA ASN A 100 -9.91 12.19 -0.25
C ASN A 100 -9.43 13.28 -1.21
N LEU A 101 -8.86 12.94 -2.36
CA LEU A 101 -8.34 13.89 -3.35
C LEU A 101 -9.32 14.02 -4.51
N LYS A 102 -9.94 15.19 -4.68
CA LYS A 102 -10.96 15.47 -5.69
C LYS A 102 -10.49 16.42 -6.78
N LYS A 103 -9.45 17.21 -6.50
CA LYS A 103 -8.89 18.24 -7.38
C LYS A 103 -7.48 17.88 -7.85
N ALA A 104 -6.67 17.25 -7.00
CA ALA A 104 -5.34 16.79 -7.39
C ALA A 104 -5.43 15.67 -8.44
N ARG A 105 -4.43 15.62 -9.33
CA ARG A 105 -4.29 14.53 -10.29
C ARG A 105 -3.78 13.28 -9.55
N ILE A 106 -4.46 12.15 -9.72
CA ILE A 106 -4.00 10.85 -9.21
C ILE A 106 -3.29 10.11 -10.33
N LEU A 107 -1.98 9.90 -10.18
CA LEU A 107 -1.15 9.08 -11.06
C LEU A 107 -1.02 7.67 -10.48
N VAL A 108 -1.45 6.65 -11.22
CA VAL A 108 -1.30 5.25 -10.80
C VAL A 108 -0.01 4.70 -11.38
N HIS A 109 0.87 4.17 -10.53
CA HIS A 109 2.15 3.56 -10.92
C HIS A 109 2.23 2.10 -10.45
N PRO A 110 2.44 1.12 -11.34
CA PRO A 110 2.30 -0.29 -11.01
C PRO A 110 3.42 -0.86 -10.14
N ASP A 111 4.61 -0.27 -10.15
CA ASP A 111 5.79 -0.80 -9.48
C ASP A 111 6.06 -0.07 -8.15
N ASN A 112 5.85 -0.78 -7.03
CA ASN A 112 6.05 -0.25 -5.68
C ASN A 112 7.50 0.15 -5.38
N VAL A 113 8.49 -0.35 -6.14
CA VAL A 113 9.91 -0.04 -5.93
C VAL A 113 10.26 1.30 -6.59
N THR A 114 9.85 1.49 -7.84
CA THR A 114 10.23 2.68 -8.63
C THR A 114 9.29 3.88 -8.45
N ILE A 115 8.22 3.75 -7.65
CA ILE A 115 7.25 4.82 -7.39
C ILE A 115 7.89 6.08 -6.80
N PHE A 116 8.80 5.94 -5.83
CA PHE A 116 9.45 7.07 -5.18
C PHE A 116 10.41 7.82 -6.12
N GLN A 117 11.03 7.10 -7.07
CA GLN A 117 11.86 7.74 -8.09
C GLN A 117 11.04 8.68 -8.98
N GLN A 118 9.74 8.43 -9.17
CA GLN A 118 8.89 9.35 -9.94
C GLN A 118 8.73 10.71 -9.25
N ILE A 119 8.79 10.75 -7.91
CA ILE A 119 8.79 12.00 -7.12
C ILE A 119 10.15 12.69 -7.28
N VAL A 120 11.26 11.94 -7.17
CA VAL A 120 12.62 12.46 -7.39
C VAL A 120 12.81 13.05 -8.79
N ASP A 121 12.23 12.40 -9.81
CA ASP A 121 12.28 12.85 -11.21
C ASP A 121 11.32 14.03 -11.50
N GLY A 122 10.51 14.48 -10.53
CA GLY A 122 9.53 15.56 -10.72
C GLY A 122 8.32 15.17 -11.58
N LYS A 123 8.03 13.88 -11.76
CA LYS A 123 6.86 13.39 -12.51
C LYS A 123 5.59 13.34 -11.66
N ALA A 124 5.76 13.31 -10.34
CA ALA A 124 4.72 13.45 -9.33
C ALA A 124 5.24 14.33 -8.18
N ASP A 125 4.34 14.92 -7.41
CA ASP A 125 4.69 15.81 -6.31
C ASP A 125 4.78 15.07 -4.96
N LEU A 126 3.92 14.06 -4.78
CA LEU A 126 3.86 13.24 -3.57
C LEU A 126 3.27 11.84 -3.81
#